data_AF-A0A520C325-F1
#
_entry.id   AF-A0A520C325-F1
#
_cell.length_a   1.000
_cell.length_b   1.000
_cell.length_c   1.000
_cell.angle_alpha   90.00
_cell.angle_beta   90.00
_cell.angle_gamma   90.00
#
_symmetry.space_group_name_H-M   'P 1'
#
loop_
_entity.id
_entity.type
_entity.pdbx_description
1 polymer ?
#
loop_
_entity_poly.entity_id
_entity_poly.type
_entity_poly.pdbx_seq_one_letter_code
_entity_poly.pdbx_strand_id
1 'polypeptide(L)' 'MRLRFTKMHGAGNDFVVIDATREPFSLTPEQMRRLGDRRFGVGCDQILVIEPSQDAGADFRYRIFNSTGNEVEH' A
#
# COMPACT_ATOMS: atom_id res chain seq x y z
N MET A 1 -2.12 -15.74 4.78
CA MET A 1 -1.02 -14.75 4.93
C MET A 1 -1.37 -13.81 6.06
N ARG A 2 -0.40 -13.38 6.86
CA ARG A 2 -0.59 -12.39 7.92
C ARG A 2 0.24 -11.16 7.55
N LEU A 3 -0.40 -10.03 7.31
CA LEU A 3 0.22 -8.79 6.86
C LEU A 3 0.02 -7.73 7.94
N ARG A 4 1.10 -7.08 8.38
CA ARG A 4 1.03 -5.92 9.28
C ARG A 4 0.82 -4.68 8.42
N PHE A 5 -0.08 -3.81 8.86
CA PHE A 5 -0.38 -2.58 8.15
C PHE A 5 -0.86 -1.51 9.14
N THR A 6 -0.82 -0.26 8.71
CA THR A 6 -1.40 0.89 9.42
C THR A 6 -2.56 1.43 8.60
N LYS A 7 -3.71 1.67 9.23
CA LYS A 7 -4.83 2.38 8.60
C LYS A 7 -4.72 3.86 8.87
N MET A 8 -4.77 4.68 7.83
CA MET A 8 -4.73 6.13 7.91
C MET A 8 -5.83 6.77 7.08
N HIS A 9 -6.15 8.03 7.34
CA HIS A 9 -6.99 8.84 6.46
C HIS A 9 -6.60 10.32 6.59
N GLY A 10 -6.90 11.11 5.56
CA GLY A 10 -6.67 12.54 5.52
C GLY A 10 -7.54 13.20 4.44
N ALA A 11 -8.19 14.31 4.79
CA ALA A 11 -9.05 15.07 3.86
C ALA A 11 -10.11 14.23 3.11
N GLY A 12 -10.59 13.14 3.73
CA GLY A 12 -11.59 12.23 3.14
C GLY A 12 -11.01 11.09 2.29
N ASN A 13 -9.72 11.09 1.99
CA ASN A 13 -9.02 9.96 1.36
C ASN A 13 -8.48 9.02 2.45
N ASP A 14 -8.67 7.72 2.29
CA ASP A 14 -8.24 6.74 3.28
C ASP A 14 -7.29 5.69 2.72
N PHE A 15 -6.31 5.32 3.55
CA PHE A 15 -5.13 4.58 3.12
C PHE A 15 -4.91 3.34 3.97
N VAL A 16 -4.40 2.29 3.33
CA VAL A 16 -3.64 1.24 4.02
C VAL A 16 -2.17 1.45 3.74
N VAL A 17 -1.36 1.62 4.78
CA VAL A 17 0.09 1.82 4.68
C VAL A 17 0.80 0.54 5.12
N ILE A 18 1.74 0.09 4.30
CA ILE A 18 2.52 -1.11 4.55
C ILE A 18 4.01 -0.76 4.48
N ASP A 19 4.73 -1.08 5.54
CA ASP A 19 6.19 -0.92 5.62
C ASP A 19 6.88 -2.18 5.08
N ALA A 20 7.49 -2.06 3.90
CA ALA A 20 8.28 -3.08 3.23
C ALA A 20 9.80 -2.84 3.37
N THR A 21 10.22 -1.87 4.20
CA THR A 21 11.64 -1.48 4.30
C THR A 21 12.50 -2.57 4.95
N ARG A 22 11.91 -3.35 5.86
CA ARG A 22 12.58 -4.44 6.59
C ARG A 22 12.14 -5.83 6.14
N GLU A 23 10.86 -5.96 5.80
CA GLU A 23 10.26 -7.21 5.33
C GLU A 23 9.66 -6.95 3.95
N PRO A 24 10.45 -7.13 2.87
CA PRO A 24 9.94 -7.00 1.52
C PRO A 24 8.79 -7.98 1.30
N PHE A 25 7.74 -7.51 0.67
CA PHE A 25 6.60 -8.33 0.29
C PHE A 25 6.17 -7.97 -1.12
N SER A 26 5.45 -8.89 -1.75
CA SER A 26 4.80 -8.65 -3.02
C SER A 26 3.37 -9.12 -2.91
N LEU A 27 2.42 -8.21 -3.10
CA LEU A 27 1.02 -8.57 -3.23
C LEU A 27 0.69 -8.71 -4.71
N THR A 28 -0.10 -9.72 -5.04
CA THR A 28 -0.72 -9.79 -6.35
C THR A 28 -1.79 -8.69 -6.48
N PRO A 29 -2.14 -8.25 -7.70
CA PRO A 29 -3.22 -7.29 -7.90
C PRO A 29 -4.57 -7.76 -7.32
N GLU A 30 -4.80 -9.08 -7.26
CA GLU A 30 -5.98 -9.65 -6.58
C GLU A 30 -5.95 -9.47 -5.06
N GLN A 31 -4.78 -9.68 -4.43
CA GLN A 31 -4.61 -9.44 -3.01
C GLN A 31 -4.75 -7.95 -2.67
N MET A 32 -4.22 -7.06 -3.50
CA MET A 32 -4.43 -5.61 -3.36
C MET A 32 -5.90 -5.23 -3.48
N ARG A 33 -6.62 -5.77 -4.48
CA ARG A 33 -8.07 -5.59 -4.61
C ARG A 33 -8.83 -6.04 -3.37
N ARG A 34 -8.49 -7.23 -2.86
CA ARG A 34 -9.10 -7.75 -1.64
C ARG A 34 -8.80 -6.89 -0.42
N LEU A 35 -7.62 -6.27 -0.36
CA LEU A 35 -7.28 -5.34 0.72
C LEU A 35 -8.14 -4.07 0.66
N GLY A 36 -8.35 -3.54 -0.55
CA GLY A 36 -9.15 -2.34 -0.82
C GLY A 36 -10.66 -2.54 -0.73
N ASP A 37 -11.17 -3.77 -0.81
CA ASP A 37 -12.59 -4.08 -0.66
C ASP A 37 -13.09 -3.65 0.74
N ARG A 38 -14.11 -2.79 0.79
CA ARG A 38 -14.64 -2.23 2.04
C ARG A 38 -15.55 -3.18 2.83
N ARG A 39 -16.03 -4.27 2.22
CA ARG A 39 -16.95 -5.23 2.83
C ARG A 39 -16.24 -6.49 3.29
N PHE A 40 -15.28 -6.97 2.49
CA PHE A 40 -14.59 -8.24 2.69
C PHE A 40 -13.08 -8.08 2.92
N GLY A 41 -12.57 -6.85 2.85
CA GLY A 41 -11.19 -6.47 3.08
C GLY A 41 -11.03 -5.51 4.25
N VAL A 42 -9.93 -4.74 4.22
CA VAL A 42 -9.71 -3.65 5.17
C VAL A 42 -10.50 -2.42 4.75
N GLY A 43 -10.62 -2.18 3.44
CA GLY A 43 -11.32 -1.04 2.87
C GLY A 43 -10.47 0.21 2.85
N CYS A 44 -10.10 0.68 1.66
CA CYS A 44 -9.38 1.94 1.47
C CYS A 44 -9.52 2.43 0.03
N ASP A 45 -9.31 3.71 -0.20
CA ASP A 45 -9.19 4.26 -1.54
C ASP A 45 -7.83 3.90 -2.15
N GLN A 46 -6.76 3.96 -1.35
CA GLN A 46 -5.39 3.72 -1.81
C GLN A 46 -4.56 2.87 -0.82
N ILE A 47 -3.58 2.17 -1.37
CA ILE A 47 -2.61 1.34 -0.63
C ILE A 47 -1.23 1.95 -0.87
N LEU A 48 -0.55 2.34 0.20
CA LEU A 48 0.81 2.87 0.17
C LEU A 48 1.78 1.79 0.62
N VAL A 49 2.80 1.52 -0.20
CA VAL A 49 3.88 0.60 0.13
C VAL A 49 5.17 1.38 0.26
N ILE A 50 5.76 1.39 1.45
CA ILE A 50 7.04 2.05 1.73
C ILE A 50 8.15 1.02 1.53
N GLU A 51 9.08 1.29 0.63
CA GLU A 51 10.17 0.39 0.25
C GLU A 51 11.53 1.05 0.50
N PRO A 52 12.62 0.27 0.60
CA PRO A 52 13.96 0.85 0.64
C PRO A 52 14.19 1.77 -0.56
N SER A 53 14.86 2.89 -0.32
CA SER A 53 15.22 3.81 -1.39
C SER A 53 16.16 3.14 -2.40
N GLN A 54 16.01 3.53 -3.67
CA GLN A 54 16.98 3.22 -4.73
C GLN A 54 17.90 4.41 -5.04
N ASP A 55 17.66 5.56 -4.41
CA ASP A 55 18.42 6.80 -4.55
C ASP A 55 19.16 7.11 -3.24
N ALA A 56 20.45 7.41 -3.34
CA ALA A 56 21.31 7.78 -2.21
C ALA A 56 20.88 9.08 -1.51
N GLY A 57 20.06 9.92 -2.15
CA GLY A 57 19.53 11.15 -1.56
C GLY A 57 18.19 11.00 -0.83
N ALA A 58 17.56 9.82 -0.86
CA ALA A 58 16.25 9.58 -0.25
C ALA A 58 16.31 8.47 0.81
N ASP A 59 15.61 8.67 1.92
CA ASP A 59 15.55 7.69 3.02
C ASP A 59 14.73 6.45 2.63
N PHE A 60 13.68 6.63 1.82
CA PHE A 60 12.79 5.57 1.35
C PHE A 60 12.08 6.01 0.06
N ARG A 61 11.51 5.03 -0.66
CA ARG A 61 10.56 5.28 -1.74
C ARG A 61 9.18 4.80 -1.33
N TYR A 62 8.14 5.39 -1.90
CA TYR A 62 6.78 4.88 -1.75
C TYR A 62 6.19 4.54 -3.12
N ARG A 63 5.34 3.51 -3.13
CA ARG A 63 4.50 3.15 -4.28
C ARG A 63 3.03 3.25 -3.86
N ILE A 64 2.19 3.71 -4.77
CA ILE A 64 0.76 3.92 -4.53
C ILE A 64 -0.03 3.01 -5.45
N PHE A 65 -0.93 2.23 -4.86
CA PHE A 65 -1.87 1.41 -5.60
C PHE A 65 -3.28 1.89 -5.30
N ASN A 66 -4.13 1.92 -6.31
CA ASN A 66 -5.55 2.13 -6.11
C ASN A 66 -6.19 0.86 -5.51
N SER A 67 -7.37 1.00 -4.94
CA SER A 67 -8.18 -0.13 -4.43
C SER A 67 -8.51 -1.18 -5.50
N THR A 68 -8.36 -0.85 -6.79
CA THR A 68 -8.47 -1.78 -7.92
C THR A 68 -7.23 -2.65 -8.14
N GLY A 69 -6.17 -2.46 -7.34
CA GLY A 69 -4.90 -3.19 -7.42
C GLY A 69 -3.96 -2.71 -8.52
N ASN A 70 -4.35 -1.68 -9.28
CA ASN A 70 -3.47 -1.04 -10.26
C ASN A 70 -2.56 -0.05 -9.55
N GLU A 71 -1.28 -0.07 -9.90
CA GLU A 71 -0.32 0.94 -9.48
C GLU A 71 -0.65 2.26 -10.17
N VAL A 72 -0.60 3.35 -9.43
CA VAL A 72 -0.66 4.70 -9.99
C VAL A 72 0.75 4.96 -10.52
N GLU A 73 0.96 4.74 -11.81
CA GLU A 73 2.25 4.96 -12.48
C GLU A 73 2.75 6.40 -12.30
N HIS A 74 4.09 6.52 -12.33
CA HIS A 74 4.88 7.75 -12.28
C HIS A 74 4.73 8.62 -13.53
#